data_AF-A0A550GKI7-F1
#
_entry.id   AF-A0A550GKI7-F1
#
_cell.length_a   1.000
_cell.length_b   1.000
_cell.length_c   1.000
_cell.angle_alpha   90.00
_cell.angle_beta   90.00
_cell.angle_gamma   90.00
#
_symmetry.space_group_name_H-M   'P 1'
#
loop_
_entity.id
_entity.type
_entity.pdbx_description
1 polymer ?
#
loop_
_entity_poly.entity_id
_entity_poly.type
_entity_poly.pdbx_seq_one_letter_code
_entity_poly.pdbx_strand_id
1 'polypeptide(L)'
;MVKYSGLVIPTRYWKPGDNYVNIILENLKNRVENNDFVVISEKALSIAIGNFIDESNIKASLTARIIARFWMRYVWGYILASICHLGKRLIQRLRKYPVNEGSQHKQVILDRVGFWQALMWGSEGGIDGSNLPYAYVCLPLEKSTKLAKDISAKIQKALQ
;
A
#
# COMPACT_ATOMS: atom_id res chain seq x y z
N MET A 1 27.35 -4.82 -19.81
CA MET A 1 25.98 -4.77 -19.24
C MET A 1 26.02 -5.52 -17.92
N VAL A 2 25.75 -4.87 -16.79
CA VAL A 2 25.75 -5.53 -15.47
C VAL A 2 24.54 -6.44 -15.40
N LYS A 3 24.75 -7.72 -15.05
CA LYS A 3 23.67 -8.69 -14.86
C LYS A 3 23.34 -8.78 -13.38
N TYR A 4 22.06 -8.63 -13.05
CA TYR A 4 21.54 -8.87 -11.71
C TYR A 4 20.82 -10.22 -11.67
N SER A 5 20.86 -10.86 -10.51
CA SER A 5 20.02 -12.03 -10.20
C SER A 5 19.09 -11.68 -9.04
N GLY A 6 17.89 -12.25 -9.04
CA GLY A 6 16.90 -12.02 -7.99
C GLY A 6 16.78 -13.23 -7.08
N LEU A 7 16.92 -13.03 -5.77
CA LEU A 7 16.65 -14.04 -4.76
C LEU A 7 15.40 -13.64 -3.96
N VAL A 8 14.39 -14.49 -3.97
CA VAL A 8 13.19 -14.28 -3.14
C VAL A 8 13.49 -14.77 -1.73
N ILE A 9 13.29 -13.90 -0.75
CA ILE A 9 13.44 -14.22 0.67
C ILE A 9 12.05 -14.44 1.27
N PRO A 10 11.63 -15.72 1.47
CA PRO A 10 10.34 -15.98 2.08
C PRO A 10 10.36 -15.55 3.54
N THR A 11 9.27 -14.90 3.97
CA THR A 11 9.05 -14.56 5.38
C THR A 11 7.64 -14.98 5.79
N ARG A 12 7.40 -15.10 7.10
CA ARG A 12 6.02 -15.19 7.62
C ARG A 12 5.27 -13.89 7.35
N TYR A 13 3.94 -13.90 7.50
CA TYR A 13 3.16 -12.66 7.52
C TYR A 13 3.63 -11.73 8.63
N TRP A 14 3.77 -10.45 8.29
CA TRP A 14 4.11 -9.37 9.20
C TRP A 14 2.83 -8.88 9.87
N LYS A 15 2.89 -8.66 11.18
CA LYS A 15 1.80 -8.25 12.04
C LYS A 15 2.14 -6.95 12.77
N PRO A 16 1.13 -6.20 13.23
CA PRO A 16 1.36 -5.03 14.07
C PRO A 16 2.24 -5.36 15.30
N GLY A 17 3.27 -4.55 15.53
CA GLY A 17 4.19 -4.71 16.65
C GLY A 17 5.33 -5.70 16.40
N ASP A 18 5.39 -6.33 15.22
CA ASP A 18 6.52 -7.19 14.87
C ASP A 18 7.85 -6.42 14.87
N ASN A 19 8.89 -7.04 15.42
CA ASN A 19 10.25 -6.52 15.26
C ASN A 19 10.76 -6.80 13.85
N TYR A 20 10.46 -5.86 12.95
CA TYR A 20 10.87 -5.95 11.54
C TYR A 20 12.38 -6.11 11.36
N VAL A 21 13.21 -5.53 12.25
CA VAL A 21 14.67 -5.66 12.17
C VAL A 21 15.07 -7.12 12.36
N ASN A 22 14.56 -7.78 13.41
CA ASN A 22 14.88 -9.17 13.66
C ASN A 22 14.39 -10.07 12.52
N ILE A 23 13.17 -9.83 12.03
CA ILE A 23 12.63 -10.59 10.87
C ILE A 23 13.56 -10.44 9.67
N ILE A 24 14.01 -9.23 9.35
CA ILE A 24 14.93 -8.99 8.23
C ILE A 24 16.25 -9.74 8.46
N LEU A 25 16.90 -9.55 9.62
CA LEU A 25 18.22 -10.11 9.91
C LEU A 25 18.21 -11.64 9.91
N GLU A 26 17.22 -12.26 10.54
CA GLU A 26 17.08 -13.72 10.59
C GLU A 26 16.90 -14.34 9.20
N ASN A 27 16.14 -13.67 8.32
CA ASN A 27 15.86 -14.18 6.98
C ASN A 27 16.96 -13.87 5.96
N LEU A 28 17.77 -12.82 6.18
CA LEU A 28 18.90 -12.48 5.31
C LEU A 28 20.20 -13.18 5.68
N LYS A 29 20.30 -13.74 6.90
CA LYS A 29 21.52 -14.41 7.38
C LYS A 29 22.02 -15.46 6.36
N ASN A 30 23.29 -15.34 5.98
CA ASN A 30 23.97 -16.22 5.02
C ASN A 30 23.34 -16.25 3.60
N ARG A 31 22.54 -15.25 3.22
CA ARG A 31 21.87 -15.16 1.91
C ARG A 31 22.19 -13.90 1.13
N VAL A 32 22.94 -12.98 1.73
CA VAL A 32 23.31 -11.68 1.14
C VAL A 32 24.78 -11.41 1.35
N GLU A 33 25.37 -10.70 0.40
CA GLU A 33 26.76 -10.28 0.39
C GLU A 33 26.88 -8.75 0.36
N ASN A 34 28.10 -8.24 0.57
CA ASN A 34 28.35 -6.81 0.44
C ASN A 34 28.07 -6.35 -1.00
N ASN A 35 27.41 -5.20 -1.13
CA ASN A 35 26.91 -4.60 -2.38
C ASN A 35 25.63 -5.22 -2.97
N ASP A 36 24.97 -6.14 -2.25
CA ASP A 36 23.63 -6.59 -2.63
C ASP A 36 22.56 -5.51 -2.38
N PHE A 37 21.48 -5.60 -3.16
CA PHE A 37 20.28 -4.80 -2.95
C PHE A 37 19.24 -5.60 -2.15
N VAL A 38 18.88 -5.07 -0.99
CA VAL A 38 17.76 -5.59 -0.20
C VAL A 38 16.52 -4.75 -0.49
N VAL A 39 15.51 -5.37 -1.11
CA VAL A 39 14.24 -4.71 -1.43
C VAL A 39 13.17 -5.20 -0.47
N ILE A 40 12.55 -4.27 0.25
CA ILE A 40 11.53 -4.56 1.28
C ILE A 40 10.24 -3.87 0.88
N SER A 41 9.11 -4.58 1.01
CA SER A 41 7.80 -3.98 0.79
C SER A 41 7.51 -2.92 1.85
N GLU A 42 7.15 -1.72 1.39
CA GLU A 42 6.71 -0.62 2.25
C GLU A 42 5.52 -1.04 3.14
N LYS A 43 4.55 -1.77 2.59
CA LYS A 43 3.39 -2.28 3.32
C LYS A 43 3.78 -3.13 4.52
N ALA A 44 4.77 -4.02 4.37
CA ALA A 44 5.21 -4.88 5.46
C ALA A 44 5.76 -4.03 6.63
N LEU A 45 6.58 -3.02 6.31
CA LEU A 45 7.11 -2.07 7.28
C LEU A 45 5.99 -1.25 7.93
N SER A 46 5.07 -0.68 7.15
CA SER A 46 3.91 0.08 7.66
C SER A 46 3.08 -0.75 8.63
N ILE A 47 2.82 -2.02 8.33
CA ILE A 47 2.09 -2.90 9.24
C ILE A 47 2.88 -3.14 10.54
N ALA A 48 4.17 -3.50 10.45
CA ALA A 48 4.98 -3.76 11.64
C ALA A 48 5.05 -2.57 12.60
N ILE A 49 5.17 -1.34 12.06
CA ILE A 49 5.23 -0.12 12.89
C ILE A 49 3.84 0.40 13.32
N GLY A 50 2.75 -0.27 12.95
CA GLY A 50 1.39 0.15 13.29
C GLY A 50 0.83 1.31 12.45
N ASN A 51 1.40 1.57 11.27
CA ASN A 51 1.00 2.64 10.35
C ASN A 51 -0.13 2.18 9.40
N PHE A 52 -1.30 1.88 9.98
CA PHE A 52 -2.49 1.44 9.25
C PHE A 52 -3.77 1.99 9.91
N ILE A 53 -4.89 1.94 9.19
CA ILE A 53 -6.20 2.43 9.63
C ILE A 53 -7.24 1.32 9.44
N ASP A 54 -8.17 1.20 10.39
CA ASP A 54 -9.40 0.42 10.24
C ASP A 54 -10.50 1.29 9.63
N GLU A 55 -10.90 1.00 8.39
CA GLU A 55 -11.93 1.77 7.69
C GLU A 55 -13.35 1.41 8.11
N SER A 56 -13.56 0.29 8.83
CA SER A 56 -14.89 -0.23 9.14
C SER A 56 -15.76 0.75 9.93
N ASN A 57 -15.14 1.57 10.78
CA ASN A 57 -15.82 2.54 11.65
C ASN A 57 -15.78 3.97 11.11
N ILE A 58 -15.24 4.19 9.90
CA ILE A 58 -15.15 5.51 9.31
C ILE A 58 -16.53 5.98 8.86
N LYS A 59 -16.91 7.19 9.29
CA LYS A 59 -18.16 7.83 8.88
C LYS A 59 -17.94 8.65 7.61
N ALA A 60 -18.40 8.12 6.49
CA ALA A 60 -18.28 8.80 5.20
C ALA A 60 -19.12 10.08 5.13
N SER A 61 -18.51 11.18 4.69
CA SER A 61 -19.19 12.43 4.35
C SER A 61 -20.04 12.28 3.08
N LEU A 62 -20.90 13.28 2.82
CA LEU A 62 -21.65 13.34 1.56
C LEU A 62 -20.71 13.36 0.35
N THR A 63 -19.61 14.12 0.43
CA THR A 63 -18.59 14.20 -0.61
C THR A 63 -18.01 12.82 -0.93
N ALA A 64 -17.59 12.06 0.09
CA ALA A 64 -17.04 10.72 -0.12
C ALA A 64 -18.07 9.77 -0.76
N ARG A 65 -19.35 9.87 -0.35
CA ARG A 65 -20.45 9.10 -0.94
C ARG A 65 -20.71 9.46 -2.40
N ILE A 66 -20.65 10.74 -2.76
CA ILE A 66 -20.78 11.19 -4.15
C ILE A 66 -19.62 10.65 -4.99
N ILE A 67 -18.40 10.73 -4.49
CA ILE A 67 -17.23 10.17 -5.18
C ILE A 67 -17.43 8.66 -5.40
N ALA A 68 -17.70 7.90 -4.34
CA ALA A 68 -17.84 6.44 -4.45
C ALA A 68 -19.02 6.00 -5.34
N ARG A 69 -20.17 6.68 -5.26
CA ARG A 69 -21.36 6.29 -6.02
C ARG A 69 -21.36 6.81 -7.46
N PHE A 70 -21.07 8.09 -7.65
CA PHE A 70 -21.20 8.74 -8.94
C PHE A 70 -19.87 8.71 -9.71
N TRP A 71 -18.83 9.27 -9.11
CA TRP A 71 -17.54 9.43 -9.78
C TRP A 71 -16.90 8.09 -10.12
N MET A 72 -16.86 7.15 -9.17
CA MET A 72 -16.24 5.84 -9.41
C MET A 72 -17.02 4.97 -10.41
N ARG A 73 -18.35 4.87 -10.25
CA ARG A 73 -19.15 3.96 -11.08
C ARG A 73 -19.39 4.47 -12.49
N TYR A 74 -19.63 5.77 -12.65
CA TYR A 74 -20.02 6.34 -13.94
C TYR A 74 -18.86 7.04 -14.64
N VAL A 75 -18.25 8.05 -13.98
CA VAL A 75 -17.17 8.83 -14.60
C VAL A 75 -15.96 7.94 -14.88
N TRP A 76 -15.45 7.25 -13.86
CA TRP A 76 -14.38 6.27 -14.06
C TRP A 76 -14.86 5.06 -14.85
N GLY A 77 -15.96 4.43 -14.44
CA GLY A 77 -16.41 3.18 -15.03
C GLY A 77 -16.75 3.22 -16.54
N TYR A 78 -17.08 4.37 -17.12
CA TYR A 78 -17.45 4.47 -18.55
C TYR A 78 -16.59 5.45 -19.34
N ILE A 79 -16.20 6.59 -18.76
CA ILE A 79 -15.50 7.66 -19.48
C ILE A 79 -13.99 7.51 -19.30
N LEU A 80 -13.49 7.77 -18.09
CA LEU A 80 -12.04 7.85 -17.86
C LEU A 80 -11.34 6.50 -18.05
N ALA A 81 -11.96 5.39 -17.63
CA ALA A 81 -11.33 4.09 -17.82
C ALA A 81 -11.16 3.70 -19.29
N SER A 82 -12.07 4.16 -20.17
CA SER A 82 -11.96 3.96 -21.62
C SER A 82 -10.84 4.82 -22.20
N ILE A 83 -10.76 6.09 -21.79
CA ILE A 83 -9.70 7.04 -22.20
C ILE A 83 -8.32 6.57 -21.73
N CYS A 84 -8.23 6.00 -20.54
CA CYS A 84 -6.98 5.46 -19.98
C CYS A 84 -6.69 4.02 -20.42
N HIS A 85 -7.49 3.45 -21.34
CA HIS A 85 -7.30 2.10 -21.89
C HIS A 85 -7.20 1.01 -20.80
N LEU A 86 -7.99 1.15 -19.73
CA LEU A 86 -7.96 0.22 -18.61
C LEU A 86 -8.54 -1.15 -19.01
N GLY A 87 -8.02 -2.22 -18.40
CA GLY A 87 -8.46 -3.57 -18.69
C GLY A 87 -9.96 -3.79 -18.42
N LYS A 88 -10.62 -4.60 -19.27
CA LYS A 88 -12.07 -4.87 -19.18
C LYS A 88 -12.54 -5.31 -17.79
N ARG A 89 -11.74 -6.13 -17.09
CA ARG A 89 -12.04 -6.60 -15.73
C ARG A 89 -12.09 -5.44 -14.72
N LEU A 90 -11.15 -4.50 -14.83
CA LEU A 90 -11.09 -3.33 -13.96
C LEU A 90 -12.27 -2.39 -14.24
N ILE A 91 -12.57 -2.15 -15.52
CA ILE A 91 -13.76 -1.37 -15.93
C ILE A 91 -15.04 -1.93 -15.29
N GLN A 92 -15.25 -3.25 -15.37
CA GLN A 92 -16.42 -3.89 -14.76
C GLN A 92 -16.45 -3.73 -13.23
N ARG A 93 -15.30 -3.79 -12.56
CA ARG A 93 -15.19 -3.55 -11.10
C ARG A 93 -15.52 -2.10 -10.73
N LEU A 94 -15.03 -1.13 -11.50
CA LEU A 94 -15.33 0.29 -11.28
C LEU A 94 -16.83 0.56 -11.42
N ARG A 95 -17.49 0.01 -12.43
CA ARG A 95 -18.95 0.11 -12.59
C ARG A 95 -19.72 -0.51 -11.42
N LYS A 96 -19.16 -1.53 -10.78
CA LYS A 96 -19.70 -2.22 -9.59
C LYS A 96 -19.06 -1.77 -8.28
N TYR A 97 -18.39 -0.61 -8.25
CA TYR A 97 -17.62 -0.15 -7.09
C TYR A 97 -18.50 -0.14 -5.82
N PRO A 98 -18.07 -0.75 -4.70
CA PRO A 98 -18.89 -0.85 -3.50
C PRO A 98 -19.17 0.54 -2.92
N VAL A 99 -20.44 0.91 -2.75
CA VAL A 99 -20.75 2.28 -2.30
C VAL A 99 -20.40 2.45 -0.84
N ASN A 100 -20.71 1.50 0.04
CA ASN A 100 -20.54 1.71 1.48
C ASN A 100 -19.05 1.72 1.85
N GLU A 101 -18.37 0.61 1.60
CA GLU A 101 -16.94 0.42 1.86
C GLU A 101 -16.11 1.43 1.06
N GLY A 102 -16.46 1.64 -0.22
CA GLY A 102 -15.81 2.63 -1.05
C GLY A 102 -15.98 4.06 -0.53
N SER A 103 -17.13 4.42 0.05
CA SER A 103 -17.30 5.75 0.66
C SER A 103 -16.45 5.92 1.91
N GLN A 104 -16.29 4.86 2.72
CA GLN A 104 -15.41 4.88 3.89
C GLN A 104 -13.96 5.06 3.46
N HIS A 105 -13.52 4.29 2.47
CA HIS A 105 -12.20 4.42 1.87
C HIS A 105 -11.97 5.83 1.33
N LYS A 106 -12.90 6.35 0.51
CA LYS A 106 -12.81 7.71 -0.03
C LYS A 106 -12.76 8.78 1.05
N GLN A 107 -13.41 8.57 2.19
CA GLN A 107 -13.29 9.47 3.34
C GLN A 107 -11.86 9.47 3.91
N VAL A 108 -11.25 8.29 4.09
CA VAL A 108 -9.84 8.20 4.53
C VAL A 108 -8.91 8.91 3.55
N ILE A 109 -9.11 8.72 2.24
CA ILE A 109 -8.30 9.39 1.22
C ILE A 109 -8.48 10.92 1.29
N LEU A 110 -9.72 11.40 1.42
CA LEU A 110 -10.00 12.83 1.59
C LEU A 110 -9.27 13.42 2.81
N ASP A 111 -9.29 12.71 3.93
CA ASP A 111 -8.74 13.19 5.20
C ASP A 111 -7.20 13.16 5.22
N ARG A 112 -6.58 12.17 4.56
CA ARG A 112 -5.13 11.93 4.64
C ARG A 112 -4.32 12.55 3.51
N VAL A 113 -4.84 12.51 2.29
CA VAL A 113 -4.06 12.87 1.08
C VAL A 113 -4.78 13.87 0.18
N GLY A 114 -6.07 14.14 0.45
CA GLY A 114 -6.82 15.26 -0.13
C GLY A 114 -7.74 14.90 -1.29
N PHE A 115 -8.47 15.92 -1.74
CA PHE A 115 -9.58 15.79 -2.70
C PHE A 115 -9.17 15.16 -4.04
N TRP A 116 -8.09 15.65 -4.65
CA TRP A 116 -7.67 15.17 -5.96
C TRP A 116 -7.28 13.69 -5.95
N GLN A 117 -6.65 13.23 -4.86
CA GLN A 117 -6.32 11.82 -4.70
C GLN A 117 -7.56 10.96 -4.45
N ALA A 118 -8.56 11.49 -3.73
CA ALA A 118 -9.82 10.80 -3.54
C ALA A 118 -10.59 10.58 -4.86
N LEU A 119 -10.38 11.42 -5.88
CA LEU A 119 -10.95 11.21 -7.20
C LEU A 119 -10.29 10.08 -7.99
N MET A 120 -9.09 9.61 -7.64
CA MET A 120 -8.42 8.54 -8.38
C MET A 120 -9.07 7.18 -8.12
N TRP A 121 -8.98 6.24 -9.06
CA TRP A 121 -9.47 4.86 -8.84
C TRP A 121 -8.44 3.92 -8.19
N GLY A 122 -7.17 4.32 -8.20
CA GLY A 122 -6.05 3.61 -7.62
C GLY A 122 -4.91 4.59 -7.34
N SER A 123 -3.81 4.08 -6.80
CA SER A 123 -2.75 4.86 -6.14
C SER A 123 -3.22 5.52 -4.84
N GLU A 124 -4.27 6.36 -4.90
CA GLU A 124 -4.96 6.94 -3.74
C GLU A 124 -4.00 7.51 -2.67
N GLY A 125 -2.92 8.14 -3.14
CA GLY A 125 -1.88 8.72 -2.28
C GLY A 125 -0.98 7.71 -1.57
N GLY A 126 -0.88 6.48 -2.08
CA GLY A 126 -0.07 5.40 -1.50
C GLY A 126 -0.76 4.62 -0.39
N ILE A 127 -2.03 4.91 -0.11
CA ILE A 127 -2.84 4.16 0.86
C ILE A 127 -3.27 2.86 0.19
N ASP A 128 -2.94 1.71 0.79
CA ASP A 128 -3.13 0.40 0.17
C ASP A 128 -3.91 -0.54 1.10
N GLY A 129 -5.06 -1.02 0.62
CA GLY A 129 -5.90 -2.02 1.29
C GLY A 129 -5.72 -3.44 0.77
N SER A 130 -4.86 -3.67 -0.22
CA SER A 130 -4.65 -5.01 -0.78
C SER A 130 -3.84 -5.89 0.17
N ASN A 131 -4.18 -7.18 0.24
CA ASN A 131 -3.53 -8.18 1.08
C ASN A 131 -3.54 -7.85 2.59
N LEU A 132 -4.51 -7.05 3.04
CA LEU A 132 -4.79 -6.81 4.45
C LEU A 132 -6.14 -7.44 4.82
N PRO A 133 -6.31 -7.94 6.05
CA PRO A 133 -7.57 -8.52 6.48
C PRO A 133 -8.61 -7.41 6.71
N TYR A 134 -9.89 -7.80 6.69
CA TYR A 134 -11.02 -6.92 7.01
C TYR A 134 -11.03 -5.62 6.17
N ALA A 135 -11.24 -4.47 6.82
CA ALA A 135 -11.25 -3.15 6.21
C ALA A 135 -9.98 -2.35 6.57
N TYR A 136 -8.84 -3.04 6.75
CA TYR A 136 -7.58 -2.35 7.06
C TYR A 136 -6.91 -1.82 5.79
N VAL A 137 -6.36 -0.60 5.91
CA VAL A 137 -5.49 0.00 4.89
C VAL A 137 -4.17 0.43 5.52
N CYS A 138 -3.05 0.16 4.86
CA CYS A 138 -1.75 0.68 5.31
C CYS A 138 -1.51 2.07 4.73
N LEU A 139 -0.90 2.94 5.53
CA LEU A 139 -0.49 4.27 5.09
C LEU A 139 0.94 4.22 4.51
N PRO A 140 1.28 5.12 3.59
CA PRO A 140 2.65 5.26 3.10
C PRO A 140 3.59 5.71 4.23
N LEU A 141 4.86 5.37 4.11
CA LEU A 141 5.93 5.76 5.02
C LEU A 141 6.41 7.19 4.71
N GLU A 142 6.16 8.12 5.62
CA GLU A 142 6.58 9.52 5.46
C GLU A 142 8.10 9.70 5.26
N LYS A 143 8.91 8.88 5.96
CA LYS A 143 10.38 8.97 5.95
C LYS A 143 11.01 7.69 5.43
N SER A 144 10.47 7.14 4.33
CA SER A 144 10.90 5.88 3.72
C SER A 144 12.41 5.82 3.47
N THR A 145 13.01 6.87 2.91
CA THR A 145 14.47 6.94 2.67
C THR A 145 15.29 6.86 3.95
N LYS A 146 14.84 7.51 5.04
CA LYS A 146 15.53 7.44 6.32
C LYS A 146 15.44 6.02 6.90
N LEU A 147 14.24 5.44 6.89
CA LEU A 147 14.02 4.09 7.39
C LEU A 147 14.84 3.05 6.61
N ALA A 148 14.92 3.19 5.28
CA ALA A 148 15.73 2.33 4.43
C ALA A 148 17.23 2.42 4.79
N LYS A 149 17.76 3.64 5.00
CA LYS A 149 19.15 3.83 5.46
C LYS A 149 19.39 3.22 6.84
N ASP A 150 18.45 3.40 7.77
CA ASP A 150 18.54 2.83 9.12
C ASP A 150 18.53 1.30 9.09
N ILE A 151 17.69 0.69 8.24
CA ILE A 151 17.66 -0.77 8.02
C ILE A 151 18.98 -1.24 7.40
N SER A 152 19.46 -0.56 6.35
CA SER A 152 20.73 -0.88 5.70
C SER A 152 21.90 -0.87 6.68
N ALA A 153 21.98 0.13 7.56
CA ALA A 153 23.03 0.22 8.57
C ALA A 153 22.96 -0.93 9.58
N LYS A 154 21.75 -1.34 10.00
CA LYS A 154 21.55 -2.48 10.89
C LYS A 154 21.95 -3.82 10.24
N ILE A 155 21.63 -4.00 8.95
CA ILE A 155 22.04 -5.18 8.17
C ILE A 155 23.56 -5.23 8.06
N GLN A 156 24.21 -4.14 7.64
CA GLN A 156 25.67 -4.09 7.52
C GLN A 156 26.37 -4.41 8.84
N LYS A 157 25.89 -3.86 9.96
CA LYS A 157 26.46 -4.14 11.29
C LYS A 157 26.29 -5.61 11.72
N ALA A 158 25.24 -6.29 11.26
CA ALA A 158 24.96 -7.68 11.61
C ALA A 158 25.68 -8.69 10.69
N LEU A 159 26.19 -8.24 9.53
CA LEU A 159 26.95 -9.05 8.58
C LEU A 159 28.48 -8.91 8.76
N GLN A 160 28.94 -7.97 9.59
CA GLN A 160 30.31 -7.90 10.10
C GLN A 160 30.52 -8.97 11.18
#